data_AF-A0A1C6L8C5-F1
#
_entry.id   AF-A0A1C6L8C5-F1
#
_cell.length_a   1.000
_cell.length_b   1.000
_cell.length_c   1.000
_cell.angle_alpha   90.00
_cell.angle_beta   90.00
_cell.angle_gamma   90.00
#
_symmetry.space_group_name_H-M   'P 1'
#
loop_
_entity.id
_entity.type
_entity.pdbx_description
1 polymer ?
#
loop_
_entity_poly.entity_id
_entity_poly.type
_entity_poly.pdbx_seq_one_letter_code
_entity_poly.pdbx_strand_id
1 'polypeptide(L)' 'MENKISQYANGFSFLLSKDSGEAVLTFTQNQPCYDTSTGKFDNQTGREVATLVLPYKLIRGLCDSLESALEKEEGK' A
#
# COMPACT_ATOMS: atom_id res chain seq x y z
N MET A 1 -17.02 -14.10 0.10
CA MET A 1 -16.15 -13.41 -0.86
C MET A 1 -14.72 -13.62 -0.39
N GLU A 2 -13.90 -14.31 -1.19
CA GLU A 2 -12.49 -14.53 -0.87
C GLU A 2 -11.72 -13.24 -1.17
N ASN A 3 -11.34 -12.51 -0.11
CA ASN A 3 -10.50 -11.33 -0.24
C ASN A 3 -9.08 -11.82 -0.55
N LYS A 4 -8.66 -11.68 -1.81
CA LYS A 4 -7.27 -11.90 -2.23
C LYS A 4 -6.40 -10.74 -1.74
N ILE A 5 -6.04 -10.80 -0.46
CA ILE A 5 -5.14 -9.83 0.17
C ILE A 5 -3.72 -10.24 -0.18
N SER A 6 -3.01 -9.40 -0.94
CA SER A 6 -1.60 -9.59 -1.23
C SER A 6 -0.77 -8.76 -0.25
N GLN A 7 0.22 -9.40 0.37
CA GLN A 7 1.18 -8.75 1.26
C GLN A 7 2.40 -8.29 0.46
N TYR A 8 2.83 -7.05 0.65
CA TYR A 8 4.03 -6.47 0.08
C TYR A 8 4.81 -5.82 1.22
N ALA A 9 6.08 -6.23 1.43
CA ALA A 9 7.07 -5.70 2.38
C ALA A 9 6.60 -5.09 3.73
N ASN A 10 7.07 -5.59 4.87
CA ASN A 10 7.02 -4.94 6.20
C ASN A 10 5.72 -4.21 6.64
N GLY A 11 4.54 -4.60 6.16
CA GLY A 11 3.42 -3.69 6.40
C GLY A 11 2.28 -3.75 5.44
N PHE A 12 2.60 -3.67 4.17
CA PHE A 12 1.66 -3.15 3.19
C PHE A 12 0.77 -4.27 2.64
N SER A 13 -0.51 -3.98 2.49
CA SER A 13 -1.47 -4.91 1.91
C SER A 13 -2.40 -4.20 0.94
N PHE A 14 -2.88 -4.90 -0.08
CA PHE A 14 -3.91 -4.36 -0.95
C PHE A 14 -5.04 -5.36 -1.15
N LEU A 15 -6.25 -4.82 -1.35
CA LEU A 15 -7.45 -5.56 -1.66
C LEU A 15 -7.96 -5.12 -3.03
N LEU A 16 -8.14 -6.09 -3.92
CA LEU A 16 -8.65 -5.86 -5.27
C LEU A 16 -10.08 -6.39 -5.39
N SER A 17 -11.06 -5.50 -5.60
CA SER A 17 -12.46 -5.87 -5.78
C SER A 17 -12.92 -5.63 -7.22
N LYS A 18 -13.15 -6.70 -7.96
CA LYS A 18 -13.69 -6.60 -9.33
C LYS A 18 -15.19 -6.29 -9.33
N ASP A 19 -15.92 -6.70 -8.29
CA ASP A 19 -17.38 -6.65 -8.24
C ASP A 19 -17.94 -5.25 -7.93
N SER A 20 -17.16 -4.43 -7.23
CA SER A 20 -17.47 -3.01 -7.00
C SER A 20 -16.70 -2.05 -7.93
N GLY A 21 -15.87 -2.58 -8.84
CA GLY A 21 -15.11 -1.79 -9.79
C GLY A 21 -13.97 -0.96 -9.17
N GLU A 22 -13.57 -1.28 -7.95
CA GLU A 22 -12.62 -0.51 -7.15
C GLU A 22 -11.42 -1.35 -6.70
N ALA A 23 -10.27 -0.70 -6.63
CA ALA A 23 -9.08 -1.24 -6.01
C ALA A 23 -8.77 -0.41 -4.76
N VAL A 24 -8.55 -1.10 -3.65
CA VAL A 24 -8.24 -0.49 -2.35
C VAL A 24 -6.80 -0.87 -1.99
N LEU A 25 -5.92 0.12 -1.93
CA LEU A 25 -4.53 -0.07 -1.51
C LEU A 25 -4.41 0.48 -0.09
N THR A 26 -4.14 -0.38 0.90
CA THR A 26 -4.05 -0.01 2.31
C THR A 26 -2.62 -0.16 2.79
N PHE A 27 -2.00 0.99 3.03
CA PHE A 27 -0.64 1.03 3.52
C PHE A 27 -0.62 0.95 5.04
N THR A 28 -0.24 -0.19 5.59
CA THR A 28 -0.07 -0.37 7.04
C THR A 28 1.41 -0.44 7.39
N GLN A 29 1.86 0.24 8.44
CA GLN A 29 3.19 0.07 9.02
C GLN A 29 3.06 -0.96 10.15
N ASN A 30 3.56 -2.18 9.94
CA ASN A 30 3.24 -3.29 10.84
C ASN A 30 4.06 -3.34 12.12
N GLN A 31 5.30 -2.82 12.14
CA GLN A 31 6.18 -2.53 13.30
C GLN A 31 7.65 -2.40 12.85
N PRO A 32 8.52 -1.66 13.58
CA PRO A 32 8.19 -0.71 14.64
C PRO A 32 7.55 0.57 14.08
N CYS A 33 6.57 1.14 14.78
CA CYS A 33 5.92 2.41 14.39
C CYS A 33 6.51 3.58 15.17
N TYR A 34 6.98 4.63 14.50
CA TYR A 34 7.47 5.82 15.19
C TYR A 34 6.30 6.72 15.61
N ASP A 35 6.16 6.98 16.91
CA ASP A 35 5.19 7.92 17.45
C ASP A 35 5.83 9.29 17.61
N THR A 36 5.42 10.24 16.77
CA THR A 36 5.91 11.62 16.77
C THR A 36 5.49 12.41 18.01
N SER A 37 4.44 11.98 18.73
CA SER A 37 3.95 12.65 19.94
C SER A 37 4.76 12.27 21.17
N THR A 38 5.26 11.03 21.22
CA THR A 38 6.06 10.51 22.34
C THR A 38 7.56 10.42 22.02
N GLY A 39 7.95 10.53 20.75
CA GLY A 39 9.31 10.37 20.27
C GLY A 39 9.86 8.95 20.37
N LYS A 40 8.97 7.96 20.54
CA LYS A 40 9.33 6.55 20.80
C LYS A 40 8.81 5.64 19.68
N PHE A 41 9.42 4.46 19.60
CA PHE A 41 8.92 3.39 18.74
C PHE A 41 7.91 2.53 19.50
N ASP A 42 6.71 2.39 18.95
CA ASP A 42 5.69 1.46 19.38
C ASP A 42 5.85 0.12 18.64
N ASN A 43 5.92 -0.96 19.42
CA ASN A 43 6.11 -2.33 18.96
C ASN A 43 4.84 -3.18 19.11
N GLN A 44 3.68 -2.59 19.42
CA GLN A 44 2.47 -3.35 19.74
C GLN A 44 1.39 -3.29 18.67
N THR A 45 1.36 -2.21 17.87
CA THR A 45 0.21 -1.96 16.98
C THR A 45 0.66 -1.55 15.58
N GLY A 46 0.18 -2.27 14.56
CA GLY A 46 0.31 -1.84 13.18
C GLY A 46 -0.57 -0.61 12.93
N ARG A 47 -0.04 0.42 12.26
CA ARG A 47 -0.76 1.66 11.98
C ARG A 47 -1.08 1.77 10.50
N GLU A 48 -2.35 2.01 10.15
CA GLU A 48 -2.68 2.45 8.80
C GLU A 48 -2.06 3.84 8.56
N VAL A 49 -1.19 3.92 7.58
CA VAL A 49 -0.49 5.13 7.15
C VAL A 49 -1.28 5.84 6.06
N ALA A 50 -1.85 5.10 5.13
CA ALA A 50 -2.66 5.64 4.04
C ALA A 50 -3.59 4.59 3.45
N THR A 51 -4.74 5.00 2.94
CA THR A 51 -5.60 4.20 2.08
C THR A 51 -5.87 4.97 0.79
N LEU A 52 -5.72 4.28 -0.34
CA LEU A 52 -6.03 4.81 -1.65
C LEU A 52 -7.14 3.96 -2.30
N VAL A 53 -8.20 4.62 -2.75
CA VAL A 53 -9.31 3.99 -3.49
C VAL A 53 -9.28 4.49 -4.93
N LEU A 54 -9.16 3.58 -5.88
CA LEU A 54 -9.05 3.90 -7.31
C LEU A 54 -10.02 3.04 -8.13
N PRO A 55 -10.50 3.53 -9.27
CA PRO A 55 -11.17 2.69 -10.26
C PRO A 55 -10.27 1.53 -10.70
N TYR A 56 -10.81 0.32 -10.69
CA TYR A 56 -10.12 -0.92 -11.06
C TYR A 56 -9.37 -0.81 -12.41
N LYS A 57 -10.00 -0.12 -13.38
CA LYS A 57 -9.44 0.07 -14.72
C LYS A 57 -8.12 0.86 -14.74
N LEU A 58 -7.83 1.66 -13.70
CA LEU A 58 -6.62 2.47 -13.61
C LEU A 58 -5.42 1.70 -13.03
N ILE A 59 -5.64 0.54 -12.39
CA ILE A 59 -4.58 -0.17 -11.68
C ILE A 59 -3.44 -0.59 -12.61
N ARG A 60 -3.74 -1.12 -13.80
CA ARG A 60 -2.69 -1.51 -14.75
C ARG A 60 -1.83 -0.31 -15.17
N GLY A 61 -2.47 0.78 -15.58
CA GLY A 61 -1.74 1.99 -15.97
C GLY A 61 -0.94 2.61 -14.82
N LEU A 62 -1.43 2.51 -13.58
CA LEU A 62 -0.69 2.92 -12.40
C LEU A 62 0.56 2.05 -12.18
N CYS A 63 0.43 0.73 -12.26
CA CYS A 63 1.57 -0.20 -12.15
C CYS A 63 2.64 0.10 -13.22
N ASP A 64 2.23 0.21 -14.49
CA ASP A 64 3.14 0.48 -15.60
C ASP A 64 3.87 1.82 -15.41
N SER A 65 3.15 2.85 -14.93
CA SER A 65 3.72 4.17 -14.69
C SER A 65 4.69 4.18 -13.51
N LEU A 66 4.40 3.42 -12.45
CA LEU A 66 5.29 3.29 -11.29
C LEU A 66 6.59 2.56 -11.66
N GLU A 67 6.49 1.47 -12.41
CA GLU A 67 7.66 0.72 -12.89
C GLU A 67 8.55 1.61 -13.77
N SER A 68 7.97 2.31 -14.76
CA SER A 68 8.72 3.24 -15.61
C SER A 68 9.37 4.39 -14.82
N ALA A 69 8.71 4.87 -13.76
CA ALA A 69 9.28 5.92 -12.90
C ALA A 69 10.46 5.41 -12.08
N LEU A 70 10.37 4.18 -11.55
CA LEU A 70 11.46 3.52 -10.82
C LEU A 70 12.69 3.33 -11.72
N GLU A 71 12.50 2.76 -12.91
CA GLU A 71 13.59 2.55 -13.88
C GLU A 71 14.35 3.84 -14.20
N LYS A 72 13.63 4.96 -14.35
CA LYS A 72 14.22 6.27 -14.64
C LYS A 72 15.00 6.85 -13.47
N GLU A 73 14.65 6.49 -12.24
CA GLU A 73 15.34 6.97 -11.05
C GLU A 73 16.57 6.12 -10.73
N GLU A 74 16.49 4.80 -10.93
CA GLU A 74 17.62 3.87 -10.76
C GLU A 74 18.68 3.98 -11.87
N GLY A 75 18.29 4.46 -13.05
CA GLY A 75 19.20 4.70 -14.17
C GLY A 75 20.03 6.00 -14.06
N LYS A 76 19.92 6.76 -12.96
CA LYS A 76 20.71 7.96 -12.67
C LYS A 76 21.82 7.67 -11.66
#